data_AF-A0AAW0N6D6-F1
#
_entry.id   AF-A0AAW0N6D6-F1
#
_cell.length_a   1.000
_cell.length_b   1.000
_cell.length_c   1.000
_cell.angle_alpha   90.00
_cell.angle_beta   90.00
_cell.angle_gamma   90.00
#
_symmetry.space_group_name_H-M   'P 1'
#
loop_
_entity.id
_entity.type
_entity.pdbx_description
1 polymer ?
#
loop_
_entity_poly.entity_id
_entity_poly.type
_entity_poly.pdbx_seq_one_letter_code
_entity_poly.pdbx_strand_id
1 'polypeptide(L)'
;MLQNEELFFGLKNAIGHFLDIDQLLSVLVQIPKQETVQAAEAKITHAIQLKHTLDLVPRLRDVLKECNTALLKAYSASLEDNRFDTILEQIKTVINDDTTYLKGSLNMRTQKCYAVRPNINEFLDIARRAYTEIVDDIAALVNQMGEKYGLPMRTSFSTARGFFIQMKLDGMVLQDGKLPPEFIKVTKQKNNYSFMTADLIKMNHRCDEALREIFHMSYV
;
A
#
# COMPACT_ATOMS: atom_id res chain seq x y z
N MET A 1 13.62 8.29 31.15
CA MET A 1 13.03 8.90 29.94
C MET A 1 13.44 10.36 29.81
N LEU A 2 12.98 11.28 30.66
CA LEU A 2 13.31 12.72 30.52
C LEU A 2 14.79 13.09 30.74
N GLN A 3 15.56 12.21 31.39
CA GLN A 3 17.00 12.39 31.64
C GLN A 3 17.91 11.77 30.55
N ASN A 4 17.33 11.05 29.58
CA ASN A 4 18.06 10.44 28.47
C ASN A 4 17.27 10.71 27.18
N GLU A 5 17.65 11.78 26.49
CA GLU A 5 16.99 12.23 25.26
C GLU A 5 17.06 11.18 24.15
N GLU A 6 18.20 10.51 24.00
CA GLU A 6 18.40 9.46 23.00
C GLU A 6 17.39 8.33 23.19
N LEU A 7 17.20 7.86 24.43
CA LEU A 7 16.20 6.85 24.75
C LEU A 7 14.77 7.35 24.47
N PHE A 8 14.47 8.60 24.84
CA PHE A 8 13.14 9.17 24.62
C PHE A 8 12.80 9.25 23.12
N PHE A 9 13.71 9.79 22.30
CA PHE A 9 13.50 9.90 20.85
C PHE A 9 13.55 8.53 20.17
N GLY A 10 14.41 7.63 20.61
CA GLY A 10 14.49 6.25 20.14
C GLY A 10 13.17 5.51 20.34
N LEU A 11 12.60 5.56 21.55
CA LEU A 11 11.31 4.94 21.85
C LEU A 11 10.15 5.60 21.11
N LYS A 12 10.12 6.95 21.07
CA LYS A 12 9.08 7.68 20.34
C LYS A 12 9.08 7.29 18.86
N ASN A 13 10.27 7.18 18.26
CA ASN A 13 10.40 6.75 16.87
C ASN A 13 9.98 5.29 16.71
N ALA A 14 10.46 4.36 17.54
CA ALA A 14 10.10 2.94 17.46
C ALA A 14 8.60 2.72 17.58
N ILE A 15 7.96 3.31 18.59
CA ILE A 15 6.51 3.19 18.85
C ILE A 15 5.68 3.87 17.76
N GLY A 16 6.15 4.99 17.20
CA GLY A 16 5.41 5.76 16.20
C GLY A 16 5.14 5.04 14.88
N HIS A 17 5.82 3.92 14.61
CA HIS A 17 5.59 3.07 13.43
C HIS A 17 4.56 1.96 13.68
N PHE A 18 4.26 1.63 14.95
CA PHE A 18 3.27 0.60 15.25
C PHE A 18 1.87 1.07 14.83
N LEU A 19 1.07 0.11 14.37
CA LEU A 19 -0.34 0.31 14.06
C LEU A 19 -1.19 0.24 15.34
N ASP A 20 -2.50 0.44 15.20
CA ASP A 20 -3.45 0.17 16.27
C ASP A 20 -3.52 -1.36 16.52
N ILE A 21 -2.75 -1.82 17.51
CA ILE A 21 -2.62 -3.24 17.85
C ILE A 21 -3.93 -3.78 18.41
N ASP A 22 -4.66 -3.00 19.21
CA ASP A 22 -5.94 -3.42 19.79
C ASP A 22 -6.99 -3.69 18.71
N GLN A 23 -7.09 -2.77 17.74
CA GLN A 23 -7.93 -2.96 16.57
C GLN A 23 -7.51 -4.18 15.74
N LEU A 24 -6.20 -4.34 15.50
CA LEU A 24 -5.66 -5.47 14.73
C LEU A 24 -5.95 -6.82 15.40
N LEU A 25 -5.73 -6.93 16.71
CA LEU A 25 -6.03 -8.16 17.46
C LEU A 25 -7.53 -8.46 17.42
N SER A 26 -8.39 -7.44 17.59
CA SER A 26 -9.84 -7.59 17.52
C SER A 26 -10.33 -8.18 16.20
N VAL A 27 -9.77 -7.75 15.06
CA VAL A 27 -10.16 -8.30 13.75
C VAL A 27 -9.56 -9.69 13.48
N LEU A 28 -8.38 -10.00 14.01
CA LEU A 28 -7.72 -11.30 13.83
C LEU A 28 -8.43 -12.43 14.58
N VAL A 29 -9.06 -12.15 15.72
CA VAL A 29 -9.82 -13.16 16.49
C VAL A 29 -11.24 -13.35 16.00
N GLN A 30 -11.74 -12.45 15.14
CA GLN A 30 -13.08 -12.55 14.57
C GLN A 30 -13.07 -13.43 13.33
N ILE A 31 -13.88 -14.49 13.35
CA ILE A 31 -14.09 -15.34 12.17
C ILE A 31 -15.21 -14.71 11.32
N PRO A 32 -14.94 -14.32 10.06
CA PRO A 32 -15.97 -13.78 9.18
C PRO A 32 -17.09 -14.79 8.97
N LYS A 33 -18.35 -14.36 9.06
CA LYS A 33 -19.53 -15.22 8.85
C LYS A 33 -19.79 -15.54 7.38
N GLN A 34 -19.25 -14.74 6.46
CA GLN A 34 -19.43 -14.88 5.02
C GLN A 34 -18.09 -14.66 4.33
N GLU A 35 -17.82 -15.49 3.32
CA GLU A 35 -16.67 -15.35 2.45
C GLU A 35 -17.05 -14.47 1.25
N THR A 36 -16.53 -13.24 1.24
CA THR A 36 -16.68 -12.30 0.13
C THR A 36 -15.32 -11.83 -0.34
N VAL A 37 -15.25 -11.25 -1.54
CA VAL A 37 -14.00 -10.64 -2.06
C VAL A 37 -13.49 -9.55 -1.12
N GLN A 38 -14.40 -8.76 -0.50
CA GLN A 38 -13.98 -7.76 0.49
C GLN A 38 -13.40 -8.40 1.76
N ALA A 39 -13.97 -9.54 2.20
CA ALA A 39 -13.45 -10.27 3.35
C ALA A 39 -12.05 -10.85 3.04
N ALA A 40 -11.83 -11.37 1.83
CA ALA A 40 -10.51 -11.83 1.37
C ALA A 40 -9.49 -10.68 1.34
N GLU A 41 -9.87 -9.53 0.76
CA GLU A 41 -9.02 -8.34 0.72
C GLU A 41 -8.67 -7.82 2.13
N ALA A 42 -9.63 -7.88 3.07
CA ALA A 42 -9.41 -7.55 4.46
C ALA A 42 -8.44 -8.52 5.15
N LYS A 43 -8.59 -9.84 4.93
CA LYS A 43 -7.66 -10.85 5.45
C LYS A 43 -6.21 -10.59 5.01
N ILE A 44 -6.00 -10.30 3.72
CA ILE A 44 -4.67 -9.94 3.20
C ILE A 44 -4.16 -8.67 3.91
N THR A 45 -5.01 -7.65 4.05
CA THR A 45 -4.66 -6.42 4.76
C THR A 45 -4.21 -6.70 6.19
N HIS A 46 -4.95 -7.51 6.93
CA HIS A 46 -4.62 -7.85 8.32
C HIS A 46 -3.34 -8.69 8.43
N ALA A 47 -3.08 -9.59 7.47
CA ALA A 47 -1.82 -10.32 7.40
C ALA A 47 -0.61 -9.37 7.20
N ILE A 48 -0.74 -8.37 6.32
CA ILE A 48 0.28 -7.34 6.11
C ILE A 48 0.51 -6.52 7.38
N GLN A 49 -0.57 -6.11 8.06
CA GLN A 49 -0.51 -5.33 9.29
C GLN A 49 0.14 -6.12 10.44
N LEU A 50 -0.18 -7.41 10.56
CA LEU A 50 0.42 -8.31 11.54
C LEU A 50 1.90 -8.52 11.27
N LYS A 51 2.28 -8.84 10.01
CA LYS A 51 3.69 -8.94 9.62
C LYS A 51 4.45 -7.66 9.96
N HIS A 52 3.93 -6.50 9.54
CA HIS A 52 4.53 -5.21 9.82
C HIS A 52 4.73 -4.96 11.32
N THR A 53 3.73 -5.28 12.13
CA THR A 53 3.80 -5.13 13.59
C THR A 53 4.88 -6.02 14.19
N LEU A 54 4.97 -7.28 13.73
CA LEU A 54 5.99 -8.23 14.19
C LEU A 54 7.40 -7.84 13.74
N ASP A 55 7.57 -7.33 12.51
CA ASP A 55 8.86 -6.82 11.99
C ASP A 55 9.40 -5.64 12.84
N LEU A 56 8.53 -4.90 13.55
CA LEU A 56 8.93 -3.80 14.42
C LEU A 56 9.34 -4.25 15.84
N VAL A 57 8.96 -5.45 16.28
CA VAL A 57 9.23 -5.95 17.64
C VAL A 57 10.74 -6.00 17.95
N PRO A 58 11.63 -6.51 17.08
CA PRO A 58 13.06 -6.54 17.36
C PRO A 58 13.64 -5.15 17.61
N ARG A 59 13.22 -4.15 16.83
CA ARG A 59 13.66 -2.77 16.99
C ARG A 59 13.21 -2.18 18.32
N LEU A 60 11.98 -2.46 18.75
CA LEU A 60 11.48 -2.01 20.04
C LEU A 60 12.22 -2.67 21.21
N ARG A 61 12.48 -3.98 21.10
CA ARG A 61 13.31 -4.73 22.05
C ARG A 61 14.70 -4.09 22.20
N ASP A 62 15.38 -3.81 21.10
CA ASP A 62 16.74 -3.27 21.14
C ASP A 62 16.81 -1.88 21.80
N VAL A 63 15.83 -1.02 21.54
CA VAL A 63 15.74 0.29 22.22
C VAL A 63 15.47 0.13 23.73
N LEU A 64 14.72 -0.90 24.13
CA LEU A 64 14.39 -1.14 25.55
C LEU A 64 15.51 -1.82 26.34
N LYS A 65 16.47 -2.51 25.70
CA LYS A 65 17.59 -3.20 26.37
C LYS A 65 18.43 -2.26 27.25
N GLU A 66 18.64 -1.04 26.78
CA GLU A 66 19.44 -0.02 27.49
C GLU A 66 18.67 0.67 28.63
N CYS A 67 17.42 0.27 28.89
CA CYS A 67 16.59 0.87 29.93
C CYS A 67 16.90 0.33 31.32
N ASN A 68 17.02 1.23 32.30
CA ASN A 68 17.33 0.86 33.69
C ASN A 68 16.12 0.78 34.63
N THR A 69 14.96 1.30 34.24
CA THR A 69 13.77 1.29 35.11
C THR A 69 13.10 -0.08 35.13
N ALA A 70 12.60 -0.49 36.30
CA ALA A 70 11.98 -1.80 36.48
C ALA A 70 10.83 -2.06 35.49
N LEU A 71 9.99 -1.05 35.24
CA LEU A 71 8.86 -1.16 34.31
C LEU A 71 9.30 -1.43 32.86
N LEU A 72 10.29 -0.68 32.36
CA LEU A 72 10.76 -0.85 30.98
C LEU A 72 11.54 -2.15 30.80
N LYS A 73 12.26 -2.59 31.84
CA LYS A 73 12.87 -3.93 31.87
C LYS A 73 11.83 -5.04 31.80
N ALA A 74 10.70 -4.89 32.51
CA ALA A 74 9.60 -5.86 32.45
C ALA A 74 8.99 -5.95 31.04
N TYR A 75 8.79 -4.80 30.37
CA TYR A 75 8.35 -4.78 28.97
C TYR A 75 9.40 -5.37 28.02
N SER A 76 10.68 -5.03 28.19
CA SER A 76 11.77 -5.64 27.41
C SER A 76 11.75 -7.16 27.54
N ALA A 77 11.61 -7.69 28.76
CA ALA A 77 11.56 -9.13 29.01
C ALA A 77 10.33 -9.80 28.38
N SER A 78 9.18 -9.10 28.34
CA SER A 78 7.97 -9.60 27.67
C SER A 78 8.13 -9.68 26.15
N LEU A 79 8.93 -8.78 25.56
CA LEU A 79 9.24 -8.78 24.13
C LEU A 79 10.30 -9.82 23.71
N GLU A 80 10.96 -10.49 24.66
CA GLU A 80 11.88 -11.62 24.39
C GLU A 80 11.15 -12.95 24.14
N ASP A 81 9.82 -12.95 24.13
CA ASP A 81 9.03 -14.14 23.85
C ASP A 81 9.21 -14.60 22.39
N ASN A 82 9.82 -15.77 22.20
CA ASN A 82 10.10 -16.36 20.89
C ASN A 82 8.84 -16.62 20.03
N ARG A 83 7.63 -16.53 20.60
CA ARG A 83 6.39 -16.61 19.83
C ARG A 83 6.28 -15.48 18.79
N PHE A 84 6.83 -14.30 19.03
CA PHE A 84 6.84 -13.22 18.03
C PHE A 84 7.59 -13.64 16.77
N ASP A 85 8.81 -14.13 16.93
CA ASP A 85 9.66 -14.61 15.83
C ASP A 85 9.02 -15.82 15.13
N THR A 86 8.47 -16.76 15.92
CA THR A 86 7.81 -17.95 15.38
C THR A 86 6.62 -17.60 14.48
N ILE A 87 5.75 -16.68 14.92
CA ILE A 87 4.60 -16.24 14.12
C ILE A 87 5.07 -15.50 12.87
N LEU A 88 6.08 -14.64 12.99
CA LEU A 88 6.62 -13.90 11.85
C LEU A 88 7.19 -14.83 10.78
N GLU A 89 7.98 -15.84 11.18
CA GLU A 89 8.54 -16.81 10.25
C GLU A 89 7.45 -17.64 9.57
N GLN A 90 6.39 -18.02 10.29
CA GLN A 90 5.23 -18.68 9.68
C GLN A 90 4.56 -17.79 8.63
N ILE A 91 4.36 -16.51 8.92
CA ILE A 91 3.78 -15.56 7.95
C ILE A 91 4.67 -15.44 6.72
N LYS A 92 6.00 -15.34 6.89
CA LYS A 92 6.95 -15.22 5.77
C LYS A 92 7.00 -16.46 4.88
N THR A 93 6.51 -17.62 5.31
CA THR A 93 6.42 -18.79 4.41
C THR A 93 5.53 -18.52 3.19
N VAL A 94 4.48 -17.71 3.37
CA VAL A 94 3.48 -17.40 2.33
C VAL A 94 3.45 -15.92 1.94
N ILE A 95 3.77 -14.99 2.85
CA ILE A 95 3.82 -13.55 2.56
C ILE A 95 5.25 -13.17 2.16
N ASN A 96 5.37 -12.35 1.12
CA ASN A 96 6.64 -11.85 0.61
C ASN A 96 7.35 -10.97 1.65
N ASP A 97 8.67 -11.12 1.79
CA ASP A 97 9.50 -10.46 2.80
C ASP A 97 9.44 -8.93 2.67
N ASP A 98 9.39 -8.43 1.43
CA ASP A 98 9.30 -6.99 1.13
C ASP A 98 7.91 -6.40 1.43
N THR A 99 6.93 -7.24 1.76
CA THR A 99 5.57 -6.78 2.06
C THR A 99 5.54 -6.06 3.39
N THR A 100 5.07 -4.82 3.39
CA THR A 100 4.97 -3.99 4.59
C THR A 100 3.77 -3.05 4.51
N TYR A 101 3.28 -2.60 5.66
CA TYR A 101 2.24 -1.60 5.68
C TYR A 101 2.79 -0.25 5.21
N LEU A 102 2.16 0.32 4.18
CA LEU A 102 2.51 1.62 3.64
C LEU A 102 1.28 2.53 3.62
N LYS A 103 1.41 3.76 4.11
CA LYS A 103 0.30 4.72 4.06
C LYS A 103 -0.02 5.11 2.61
N GLY A 104 -1.31 5.29 2.33
CA GLY A 104 -1.82 5.69 1.02
C GLY A 104 -2.51 4.56 0.26
N SER A 105 -3.58 4.88 -0.47
CA SER A 105 -4.43 3.87 -1.10
C SER A 105 -3.75 3.10 -2.23
N LEU A 106 -2.94 3.76 -3.06
CA LEU A 106 -2.17 3.09 -4.11
C LEU A 106 -1.11 2.17 -3.50
N ASN A 107 -0.34 2.67 -2.51
CA ASN A 107 0.69 1.88 -1.85
C ASN A 107 0.10 0.61 -1.23
N MET A 108 -1.00 0.72 -0.47
CA MET A 108 -1.67 -0.47 0.07
C MET A 108 -2.26 -1.36 -1.02
N ARG A 109 -2.79 -0.82 -2.12
CA ARG A 109 -3.27 -1.61 -3.27
C ARG A 109 -2.13 -2.45 -3.84
N THR A 110 -0.96 -1.85 -4.07
CA THR A 110 0.24 -2.55 -4.53
C THR A 110 0.70 -3.60 -3.53
N GLN A 111 0.81 -3.24 -2.25
CA GLN A 111 1.24 -4.18 -1.20
C GLN A 111 0.32 -5.41 -1.12
N LYS A 112 -1.00 -5.23 -1.21
CA LYS A 112 -1.96 -6.35 -1.24
C LYS A 112 -1.83 -7.21 -2.49
N CYS A 113 -1.63 -6.59 -3.65
CA CYS A 113 -1.50 -7.28 -4.94
C CYS A 113 -0.34 -8.29 -4.93
N TYR A 114 0.80 -7.91 -4.33
CA TYR A 114 2.03 -8.71 -4.31
C TYR A 114 2.36 -9.30 -2.93
N ALA A 115 1.38 -9.31 -2.01
CA ALA A 115 1.59 -9.77 -0.64
C ALA A 115 1.98 -11.24 -0.56
N VAL A 116 1.28 -12.12 -1.27
CA VAL A 116 1.62 -13.56 -1.32
C VAL A 116 2.89 -13.75 -2.16
N ARG A 117 3.81 -14.60 -1.72
CA ARG A 117 5.06 -14.91 -2.43
C ARG A 117 4.79 -15.42 -3.87
N PRO A 118 5.70 -15.15 -4.81
CA PRO A 118 5.67 -15.81 -6.12
C PRO A 118 5.81 -17.33 -5.95
N ASN A 119 5.30 -18.08 -6.93
CA ASN A 119 5.34 -19.55 -7.00
C ASN A 119 4.54 -20.28 -5.90
N ILE A 120 3.73 -19.56 -5.11
CA ILE A 120 2.74 -20.18 -4.22
C ILE A 120 1.51 -20.64 -5.02
N ASN A 121 1.09 -19.84 -6.00
CA ASN A 121 -0.02 -20.16 -6.89
C ASN A 121 0.26 -19.58 -8.29
N GLU A 122 0.35 -20.46 -9.29
CA GLU A 122 0.68 -20.06 -10.67
C GLU A 122 -0.39 -19.16 -11.31
N PHE A 123 -1.67 -19.39 -11.02
CA PHE A 123 -2.76 -18.54 -11.52
C PHE A 123 -2.72 -17.15 -10.91
N LEU A 124 -2.38 -17.04 -9.63
CA LEU A 124 -2.17 -15.76 -8.96
C LEU A 124 -1.03 -14.98 -9.64
N ASP A 125 0.06 -15.66 -10.00
CA ASP A 125 1.19 -15.03 -10.67
C ASP A 125 0.88 -14.59 -12.11
N ILE A 126 0.03 -15.36 -12.82
CA ILE A 126 -0.50 -14.96 -14.14
C ILE A 126 -1.39 -13.71 -14.01
N ALA A 127 -2.33 -13.70 -13.05
CA ALA A 127 -3.22 -12.56 -12.82
C ALA A 127 -2.44 -11.29 -12.43
N ARG A 128 -1.39 -11.42 -11.62
CA ARG A 128 -0.46 -10.33 -11.28
C ARG A 128 0.28 -9.80 -12.49
N ARG A 129 0.73 -10.66 -13.40
CA ARG A 129 1.40 -10.23 -14.65
C ARG A 129 0.45 -9.40 -15.51
N ALA A 130 -0.78 -9.88 -15.70
CA ALA A 130 -1.80 -9.14 -16.43
C ALA A 130 -2.11 -7.77 -15.79
N TYR A 131 -2.17 -7.71 -14.46
CA TYR A 131 -2.32 -6.43 -13.74
C TYR A 131 -1.13 -5.48 -13.99
N THR A 132 0.11 -5.97 -13.87
CA THR A 132 1.32 -5.19 -14.12
C THR A 132 1.32 -4.60 -15.54
N GLU A 133 1.02 -5.43 -16.55
CA GLU A 133 0.94 -5.00 -17.95
C GLU A 133 -0.08 -3.87 -18.15
N ILE A 134 -1.26 -3.95 -17.52
CA ILE A 134 -2.27 -2.89 -17.60
C ILE A 134 -1.76 -1.58 -16.96
N VAL A 135 -1.06 -1.67 -15.83
CA VAL A 135 -0.51 -0.48 -15.14
C VAL A 135 0.60 0.16 -15.97
N ASP A 136 1.46 -0.65 -16.59
CA ASP A 136 2.52 -0.19 -17.49
C ASP A 136 1.94 0.47 -18.75
N ASP A 137 0.91 -0.13 -19.35
CA ASP A 137 0.19 0.46 -20.48
C ASP A 137 -0.45 1.82 -20.09
N ILE A 138 -1.00 1.95 -18.88
CA ILE A 138 -1.54 3.21 -18.37
C ILE A 138 -0.44 4.27 -18.31
N ALA A 139 0.73 3.92 -17.75
CA ALA A 139 1.87 4.83 -17.68
C ALA A 139 2.36 5.25 -19.08
N ALA A 140 2.47 4.30 -20.00
CA ALA A 140 2.84 4.55 -21.38
C ALA A 140 1.85 5.48 -22.10
N LEU A 141 0.54 5.27 -21.94
CA LEU A 141 -0.50 6.13 -22.50
C LEU A 141 -0.36 7.58 -22.01
N VAL A 142 -0.14 7.78 -20.71
CA VAL A 142 0.03 9.13 -20.15
C VAL A 142 1.31 9.80 -20.64
N ASN A 143 2.41 9.06 -20.76
CA ASN A 143 3.66 9.58 -21.31
C ASN A 143 3.49 10.01 -22.78
N GLN A 144 2.89 9.15 -23.62
CA GLN A 144 2.62 9.46 -25.03
C GLN A 144 1.72 10.70 -25.18
N MET A 145 0.71 10.87 -24.33
CA MET A 145 -0.11 12.10 -24.34
C MET A 145 0.70 13.32 -23.90
N GLY A 146 1.56 13.18 -22.89
CA GLY A 146 2.46 14.25 -22.45
C GLY A 146 3.35 14.73 -23.60
N GLU A 147 3.93 13.80 -24.36
CA GLU A 147 4.74 14.08 -25.55
C GLU A 147 3.92 14.70 -26.68
N LYS A 148 2.77 14.10 -27.03
CA LYS A 148 1.87 14.56 -28.11
C LYS A 148 1.44 16.01 -27.94
N TYR A 149 1.18 16.44 -26.71
CA TYR A 149 0.70 17.80 -26.42
C TYR A 149 1.78 18.74 -25.87
N GLY A 150 2.99 18.25 -25.60
CA GLY A 150 4.05 19.02 -24.95
C GLY A 150 3.65 19.50 -23.54
N LEU A 151 2.86 18.72 -22.81
CA LEU A 151 2.34 19.08 -21.49
C LEU A 151 2.92 18.17 -20.39
N PRO A 152 3.20 18.71 -19.19
CA PRO A 152 3.81 17.96 -18.09
C PRO A 152 2.76 17.07 -17.39
N MET A 153 2.34 16.02 -18.07
CA MET A 153 1.37 15.06 -17.58
C MET A 153 2.04 14.00 -16.70
N ARG A 154 1.33 13.55 -15.67
CA ARG A 154 1.73 12.42 -14.85
C ARG A 154 0.53 11.57 -14.48
N THR A 155 0.76 10.28 -14.33
CA THR A 155 -0.22 9.36 -13.78
C THR A 155 -0.41 9.64 -12.29
N SER A 156 -1.64 9.59 -11.82
CA SER A 156 -2.01 9.76 -10.41
C SER A 156 -3.14 8.80 -10.06
N PHE A 157 -3.34 8.50 -8.77
CA PHE A 157 -4.34 7.54 -8.33
C PHE A 157 -5.18 8.08 -7.18
N SER A 158 -6.46 7.75 -7.15
CA SER A 158 -7.31 7.92 -5.97
C SER A 158 -8.38 6.84 -5.92
N THR A 159 -8.78 6.42 -4.72
CA THR A 159 -9.74 5.33 -4.53
C THR A 159 -11.07 5.56 -5.27
N ALA A 160 -11.54 6.81 -5.31
CA ALA A 160 -12.80 7.14 -5.97
C ALA A 160 -12.74 7.18 -7.50
N ARG A 161 -11.55 7.36 -8.09
CA ARG A 161 -11.38 7.59 -9.54
C ARG A 161 -10.57 6.53 -10.25
N GLY A 162 -9.87 5.66 -9.52
CA GLY A 162 -8.80 4.86 -10.07
C GLY A 162 -7.61 5.74 -10.49
N PHE A 163 -6.92 5.33 -11.56
CA PHE A 163 -5.88 6.12 -12.20
C PHE A 163 -6.49 7.30 -12.97
N PHE A 164 -5.85 8.45 -12.88
CA PHE A 164 -6.23 9.68 -13.55
C PHE A 164 -4.98 10.48 -13.91
N ILE A 165 -5.12 11.48 -14.77
CA ILE A 165 -3.99 12.29 -15.24
C ILE A 165 -3.97 13.58 -14.43
N GLN A 166 -2.78 13.96 -13.97
CA GLN A 166 -2.52 15.29 -13.43
C GLN A 166 -1.52 16.03 -14.29
N MET A 167 -1.70 17.35 -14.38
CA MET A 167 -0.65 18.24 -14.87
C MET A 167 -0.66 19.54 -14.08
N LYS A 168 0.50 20.17 -13.98
CA LYS A 168 0.67 21.48 -13.34
C LYS A 168 1.23 22.46 -14.36
N LEU A 169 0.50 23.54 -14.60
CA LEU A 169 0.93 24.61 -15.50
C LEU A 169 1.70 25.65 -14.69
N ASP A 170 3.00 25.42 -14.49
CA ASP A 170 3.90 26.39 -13.86
C ASP A 170 4.50 27.30 -14.96
N GLY A 171 3.79 28.39 -15.29
CA GLY A 171 4.24 29.36 -16.30
C GLY A 171 4.06 28.93 -17.76
N MET A 172 3.57 27.71 -18.00
CA MET A 172 3.21 27.22 -19.34
C MET A 172 1.84 27.73 -19.76
N VAL A 173 1.73 28.19 -21.01
CA VAL A 173 0.48 28.60 -21.64
C VAL A 173 -0.01 27.45 -22.52
N LEU A 174 -1.30 27.10 -22.40
CA LEU A 174 -1.92 26.12 -23.29
C LEU A 174 -1.90 26.67 -24.72
N GLN A 175 -1.58 25.82 -25.70
CA GLN A 175 -1.79 26.17 -27.11
C GLN A 175 -3.27 26.55 -27.31
N ASP A 176 -3.51 27.73 -27.90
CA ASP A 176 -4.82 28.35 -28.07
C ASP A 176 -5.66 28.57 -26.79
N GLY A 177 -5.04 28.48 -25.61
CA GLY A 177 -5.71 28.62 -24.32
C GLY A 177 -6.72 27.50 -23.99
N LYS A 178 -6.75 26.41 -24.78
CA LYS A 178 -7.73 25.34 -24.66
C LYS A 178 -7.08 24.01 -24.31
N LEU A 179 -7.82 23.18 -23.58
CA LEU A 179 -7.42 21.80 -23.34
C LEU A 179 -7.81 20.92 -24.54
N PRO A 180 -7.04 19.87 -24.82
CA PRO A 180 -7.40 18.85 -25.80
C PRO A 180 -8.84 18.30 -25.58
N PRO A 181 -9.62 18.11 -26.66
CA PRO A 181 -11.01 17.67 -26.55
C PRO A 181 -11.18 16.24 -26.04
N GLU A 182 -10.14 15.41 -26.12
CA GLU A 182 -10.11 14.06 -25.55
C GLU A 182 -10.05 14.05 -24.02
N PHE A 183 -9.75 15.20 -23.38
CA PHE A 183 -9.72 15.32 -21.92
C PHE A 183 -11.13 15.48 -21.37
N ILE A 184 -11.57 14.48 -20.62
CA ILE A 184 -12.89 14.42 -20.00
C ILE A 184 -12.77 14.45 -18.47
N LYS A 185 -13.88 14.74 -17.79
CA LYS A 185 -13.93 14.87 -16.31
C LYS A 185 -12.87 15.84 -15.76
N VAL A 186 -12.62 16.93 -16.49
CA VAL A 186 -11.61 17.92 -16.13
C VAL A 186 -11.99 18.65 -14.84
N THR A 187 -11.05 18.73 -13.90
CA THR A 187 -11.13 19.53 -12.68
C THR A 187 -9.90 20.42 -12.59
N LYS A 188 -10.08 21.70 -12.27
CA LYS A 188 -9.00 22.67 -12.08
C LYS A 188 -8.95 23.14 -10.63
N GLN A 189 -7.78 23.08 -10.02
CA GLN A 189 -7.48 23.70 -8.73
C GLN A 189 -6.21 24.55 -8.86
N LYS A 190 -6.38 25.88 -8.87
CA LYS A 190 -5.29 26.83 -9.18
C LYS A 190 -4.63 26.47 -10.52
N ASN A 191 -3.35 26.09 -10.51
CA ASN A 191 -2.58 25.68 -11.69
C ASN A 191 -2.52 24.17 -11.89
N ASN A 192 -3.19 23.39 -11.03
CA ASN A 192 -3.26 21.93 -11.15
C ASN A 192 -4.54 21.54 -11.88
N TYR A 193 -4.37 20.75 -12.93
CA TYR A 193 -5.46 20.14 -13.68
C TYR A 193 -5.48 18.64 -13.40
N SER A 194 -6.68 18.08 -13.30
CA SER A 194 -6.91 16.65 -13.19
C SER A 194 -7.98 16.24 -14.19
N PHE A 195 -7.75 15.19 -14.95
CA PHE A 195 -8.68 14.74 -15.99
C PHE A 195 -8.50 13.25 -16.29
N MET A 196 -9.35 12.72 -17.16
CA MET A 196 -9.27 11.36 -17.70
C MET A 196 -9.43 11.40 -19.22
N THR A 197 -9.23 10.25 -19.86
CA THR A 197 -9.61 9.98 -21.25
C THR A 197 -10.52 8.76 -21.29
N ALA A 198 -11.22 8.54 -22.41
CA ALA A 198 -12.06 7.35 -22.58
C ALA A 198 -11.23 6.06 -22.46
N ASP A 199 -10.01 6.05 -22.99
CA ASP A 199 -9.13 4.88 -22.94
C ASP A 199 -8.63 4.61 -21.52
N LEU A 200 -8.25 5.65 -20.77
CA LEU A 200 -7.88 5.49 -19.37
C LEU A 200 -9.03 4.94 -18.51
N ILE A 201 -10.28 5.33 -18.80
CA ILE A 201 -11.45 4.77 -18.11
C ILE A 201 -11.58 3.27 -18.40
N LYS A 202 -11.43 2.84 -19.66
CA LYS A 202 -11.46 1.41 -20.02
C LYS A 202 -10.33 0.63 -19.35
N MET A 203 -9.13 1.20 -19.29
CA MET A 203 -7.98 0.57 -18.64
C MET A 203 -8.16 0.45 -17.13
N ASN A 204 -8.76 1.45 -16.47
CA ASN A 204 -9.15 1.34 -15.07
C ASN A 204 -10.13 0.19 -14.82
N HIS A 205 -11.13 0.01 -15.69
CA HIS A 205 -12.04 -1.12 -15.59
C HIS A 205 -11.30 -2.46 -15.65
N ARG A 206 -10.42 -2.64 -16.65
CA ARG A 206 -9.57 -3.83 -16.77
C ARG A 206 -8.67 -4.03 -15.53
N CYS A 207 -8.13 -2.94 -15.00
CA CYS A 207 -7.28 -2.95 -13.80
C CYS A 207 -8.04 -3.43 -12.55
N ASP A 208 -9.31 -3.02 -12.41
CA ASP A 208 -10.16 -3.46 -11.31
C ASP A 208 -10.64 -4.90 -11.49
N GLU A 209 -10.85 -5.37 -12.72
CA GLU A 209 -11.15 -6.78 -13.01
C GLU A 209 -9.96 -7.69 -12.67
N ALA A 210 -8.76 -7.35 -13.13
CA ALA A 210 -7.54 -8.09 -12.80
C ALA A 210 -7.30 -8.15 -11.28
N LEU A 211 -7.57 -7.05 -10.55
CA LEU A 211 -7.48 -7.07 -9.10
C LEU A 211 -8.49 -8.00 -8.42
N ARG A 212 -9.73 -8.04 -8.90
CA ARG A 212 -10.74 -8.95 -8.35
C ARG A 212 -10.30 -10.40 -8.50
N GLU A 213 -9.70 -10.73 -9.63
CA GLU A 213 -9.13 -12.05 -9.87
C GLU A 213 -7.96 -12.35 -8.91
N ILE A 214 -7.04 -11.39 -8.74
CA ILE A 214 -5.92 -11.53 -7.78
C ILE A 214 -6.44 -11.77 -6.35
N PHE A 215 -7.43 -11.01 -5.89
CA PHE A 215 -7.98 -11.20 -4.54
C PHE A 215 -8.78 -12.49 -4.40
N HIS A 216 -9.42 -12.96 -5.48
CA HIS A 216 -10.06 -14.25 -5.49
C HIS A 216 -9.03 -15.39 -5.39
N MET A 217 -7.99 -15.36 -6.23
CA MET A 217 -6.91 -16.36 -6.26
C MET A 217 -6.01 -16.34 -5.02
N SER A 218 -5.93 -15.20 -4.32
CA SER A 218 -5.16 -15.12 -3.05
C SER A 218 -5.88 -15.81 -1.87
N TYR A 219 -7.15 -16.16 -2.05
CA TYR A 219 -7.97 -16.81 -1.02
C TYR A 219 -8.25 -18.29 -1.31
N VAL A 220 -8.34 -18.67 -2.59
CA VAL A 220 -8.62 -20.03 -3.07
C VAL A 220 -7.35 -20.86 -3.05
#